data_AF-A0A1N6QQD3-F1
#
_entry.id   AF-A0A1N6QQD3-F1
#
_cell.length_a   1.000
_cell.length_b   1.000
_cell.length_c   1.000
_cell.angle_alpha   90.00
_cell.angle_beta   90.00
_cell.angle_gamma   90.00
#
_symmetry.space_group_name_H-M   'P 1'
#
loop_
_entity.id
_entity.type
_entity.pdbx_description
1 polymer ?
#
loop_
_entity_poly.entity_id
_entity_poly.type
_entity_poly.pdbx_seq_one_letter_code
_entity_poly.pdbx_strand_id
1 'polypeptide(L)'
;MSDFTSAAFVATATPARYISRLCKHFAHKIPASFDERQGRIEFAFGLALLQAEDAGLTLRVQAHSAEEREQLEQVVASHFERFAWQEALTLDWRPQA
;
A
#
# COMPACT_ATOMS: atom_id res chain seq x y z
N MET A 1 22.51 -2.27 -3.70
CA MET A 1 21.34 -2.72 -4.47
C MET A 1 20.41 -1.54 -4.50
N SER A 2 20.07 -1.03 -5.68
CA SER A 2 19.10 0.07 -5.79
C SER A 2 17.71 -0.52 -5.62
N ASP A 3 16.98 -0.08 -4.62
CA ASP A 3 15.58 -0.49 -4.44
C ASP A 3 14.71 0.37 -5.36
N PHE A 4 13.83 -0.29 -6.13
CA PHE A 4 12.84 0.35 -6.96
C PHE A 4 11.64 0.70 -6.10
N THR A 5 11.33 1.98 -6.01
CA THR A 5 10.29 2.45 -5.10
C THR A 5 9.22 3.25 -5.82
N SER A 6 8.01 3.24 -5.26
CA SER A 6 6.89 4.03 -5.76
C SER A 6 5.97 4.39 -4.62
N ALA A 7 5.33 5.54 -4.73
CA ALA A 7 4.41 6.03 -3.71
C ALA A 7 3.10 6.51 -4.33
N ALA A 8 2.00 6.29 -3.65
CA ALA A 8 0.69 6.85 -3.96
C ALA A 8 0.11 7.51 -2.71
N PHE A 9 -0.58 8.63 -2.90
CA PHE A 9 -1.30 9.32 -1.83
C PHE A 9 -2.79 9.35 -2.15
N VAL A 10 -3.61 9.08 -1.14
CA VAL A 10 -5.07 9.16 -1.21
C VAL A 10 -5.58 10.06 -0.11
N ALA A 11 -6.32 11.10 -0.50
CA ALA A 11 -7.05 11.93 0.44
C ALA A 11 -8.20 11.13 1.06
N THR A 12 -8.20 10.99 2.38
CA THR A 12 -9.29 10.34 3.12
C THR A 12 -9.31 10.81 4.57
N ALA A 13 -10.52 10.94 5.14
CA ALA A 13 -10.69 11.24 6.55
C ALA A 13 -10.40 10.04 7.47
N THR A 14 -10.25 8.83 6.92
CA THR A 14 -10.12 7.59 7.72
C THR A 14 -8.94 6.70 7.31
N PRO A 15 -7.69 7.20 7.27
CA PRO A 15 -6.54 6.41 6.80
C PRO A 15 -6.32 5.12 7.61
N ALA A 16 -6.46 5.17 8.94
CA ALA A 16 -6.34 4.00 9.83
C ALA A 16 -7.32 2.86 9.47
N ARG A 17 -8.51 3.19 8.97
CA ARG A 17 -9.51 2.21 8.53
C ARG A 17 -9.03 1.44 7.31
N TYR A 18 -8.39 2.12 6.35
CA TYR A 18 -7.84 1.50 5.17
C TYR A 18 -6.59 0.66 5.51
N ILE A 19 -5.70 1.17 6.38
CA ILE A 19 -4.54 0.42 6.87
C ILE A 19 -4.97 -0.92 7.46
N SER A 20 -5.88 -0.88 8.46
CA SER A 20 -6.33 -2.09 9.14
C SER A 20 -7.05 -3.07 8.22
N ARG A 21 -7.83 -2.59 7.23
CA ARG A 21 -8.50 -3.46 6.25
C ARG A 21 -7.51 -4.17 5.32
N LEU A 22 -6.57 -3.43 4.72
CA LEU A 22 -5.56 -4.03 3.84
C LEU A 22 -4.69 -5.02 4.60
N CYS A 23 -4.12 -4.60 5.72
CA CYS A 23 -3.20 -5.45 6.47
C CYS A 23 -3.90 -6.70 7.02
N LYS A 24 -5.13 -6.61 7.54
CA LYS A 24 -5.90 -7.81 7.93
C LYS A 24 -6.17 -8.72 6.74
N HIS A 25 -6.50 -8.17 5.57
CA HIS A 25 -6.74 -8.96 4.37
C HIS A 25 -5.50 -9.76 3.96
N PHE A 26 -4.34 -9.11 3.89
CA PHE A 26 -3.09 -9.78 3.53
C PHE A 26 -2.58 -10.73 4.61
N ALA A 27 -2.82 -10.44 5.89
CA ALA A 27 -2.43 -11.29 7.03
C ALA A 27 -3.02 -12.71 6.97
N HIS A 28 -4.05 -12.95 6.17
CA HIS A 28 -4.57 -14.30 5.92
C HIS A 28 -3.61 -15.19 5.11
N LYS A 29 -2.68 -14.61 4.34
CA LYS A 29 -1.82 -15.32 3.39
C LYS A 29 -0.34 -15.01 3.52
N ILE A 30 0.01 -13.78 3.91
CA ILE A 30 1.39 -13.30 3.99
C ILE A 30 1.60 -12.50 5.28
N PRO A 31 2.85 -12.34 5.75
CA PRO A 31 3.14 -11.54 6.93
C PRO A 31 2.68 -10.09 6.73
N ALA A 32 1.87 -9.61 7.66
CA ALA A 32 1.47 -8.21 7.72
C ALA A 32 1.33 -7.77 9.18
N SER A 33 1.80 -6.56 9.47
CA SER A 33 1.66 -5.91 10.78
C SER A 33 1.10 -4.50 10.59
N PHE A 34 0.32 -4.01 11.56
CA PHE A 34 -0.25 -2.67 11.51
C PHE A 34 -0.65 -2.17 12.89
N ASP A 35 -0.73 -0.86 12.99
CA ASP A 35 -1.38 -0.14 14.07
C ASP A 35 -2.31 0.94 13.47
N GLU A 36 -2.73 1.93 14.26
CA GLU A 36 -3.62 3.00 13.81
C GLU A 36 -2.92 4.02 12.88
N ARG A 37 -1.59 4.05 12.86
CA ARG A 37 -0.77 5.01 12.12
C ARG A 37 -0.05 4.41 10.94
N GLN A 38 0.30 3.14 10.97
CA GLN A 38 1.12 2.51 9.94
C GLN A 38 0.75 1.05 9.70
N GLY A 39 1.09 0.57 8.51
CA GLY A 39 0.98 -0.82 8.11
C GLY A 39 2.19 -1.26 7.31
N ARG A 40 2.54 -2.54 7.44
CA ARG A 40 3.64 -3.19 6.74
C ARG A 40 3.15 -4.55 6.22
N ILE A 41 3.36 -4.81 4.94
CA ILE A 41 2.96 -6.06 4.27
C ILE A 41 4.17 -6.60 3.51
N GLU A 42 4.58 -7.82 3.84
CA GLU A 42 5.78 -8.45 3.29
C GLU A 42 5.41 -9.45 2.19
N PHE A 43 5.76 -9.10 0.95
CA PHE A 43 5.60 -9.97 -0.20
C PHE A 43 6.93 -10.70 -0.45
N ALA A 44 6.87 -11.85 -1.13
CA ALA A 44 8.07 -12.60 -1.49
C ALA A 44 9.03 -11.81 -2.41
N PHE A 45 8.51 -10.80 -3.11
CA PHE A 45 9.20 -9.99 -4.11
C PHE A 45 9.23 -8.49 -3.74
N GLY A 46 8.96 -8.16 -2.46
CA GLY A 46 9.16 -6.81 -1.95
C GLY A 46 8.22 -6.43 -0.81
N LEU A 47 8.05 -5.13 -0.59
CA LEU A 47 7.45 -4.59 0.62
C LEU A 47 6.41 -3.52 0.27
N ALA A 48 5.26 -3.57 0.94
CA ALA A 48 4.31 -2.45 0.95
C ALA A 48 4.24 -1.83 2.34
N LEU A 49 4.36 -0.51 2.40
CA LEU A 49 4.28 0.32 3.59
C LEU A 49 3.07 1.26 3.45
N LEU A 50 2.29 1.35 4.52
CA LEU A 50 1.14 2.22 4.60
C LEU A 50 1.36 3.19 5.75
N GLN A 51 1.08 4.47 5.53
CA GLN A 51 1.29 5.52 6.52
C GLN A 51 0.08 6.45 6.55
N ALA A 52 -0.58 6.53 7.70
CA ALA A 52 -1.57 7.54 7.96
C ALA A 52 -0.88 8.89 8.09
N GLU A 53 -1.43 9.88 7.38
CA GLU A 53 -1.06 11.28 7.42
C GLU A 53 -2.32 12.10 7.77
N ASP A 54 -2.13 13.36 8.17
CA ASP A 54 -3.24 14.20 8.63
C ASP A 54 -4.33 14.41 7.55
N ALA A 55 -3.93 14.40 6.27
CA ALA A 55 -4.84 14.61 5.15
C ALA A 55 -5.22 13.32 4.40
N GLY A 56 -4.71 12.16 4.80
CA GLY A 56 -4.95 10.94 4.05
C GLY A 56 -4.02 9.77 4.34
N LEU A 57 -3.90 8.89 3.35
CA LEU A 57 -3.12 7.67 3.41
C LEU A 57 -2.05 7.69 2.32
N THR A 58 -0.79 7.54 2.73
CA THR A 58 0.32 7.28 1.82
C THR A 58 0.62 5.79 1.77
N LEU A 59 0.72 5.24 0.57
CA LEU A 59 1.20 3.89 0.32
C LEU A 59 2.54 3.98 -0.39
N ARG A 60 3.51 3.15 0.01
CA ARG A 60 4.78 3.00 -0.67
C ARG A 60 5.06 1.53 -0.93
N VAL A 61 5.56 1.23 -2.12
CA VAL A 61 6.06 -0.10 -2.46
C VAL A 61 7.55 -0.05 -2.73
N GLN A 62 8.26 -1.11 -2.37
CA GLN A 62 9.69 -1.28 -2.56
C GLN A 62 9.97 -2.68 -3.09
N ALA A 63 10.76 -2.77 -4.15
CA ALA A 63 11.14 -4.04 -4.77
C ALA A 63 12.57 -4.00 -5.29
N HIS A 64 13.09 -5.14 -5.73
CA HIS A 64 14.48 -5.25 -6.21
C HIS A 64 14.61 -5.04 -7.73
N SER A 65 13.49 -4.93 -8.45
CA SER A 65 13.41 -4.61 -9.87
C SER A 65 12.20 -3.73 -10.20
N ALA A 66 12.23 -3.08 -11.37
CA ALA A 66 11.11 -2.28 -11.86
C ALA A 66 9.85 -3.15 -12.12
N GLU A 67 10.05 -4.39 -12.59
CA GLU A 67 8.97 -5.35 -12.88
C GLU A 67 8.26 -5.79 -11.60
N GLU A 68 9.01 -6.15 -10.55
CA GLU A 68 8.45 -6.52 -9.25
C GLU A 68 7.76 -5.33 -8.57
N ARG A 69 8.29 -4.11 -8.75
CA ARG A 69 7.64 -2.87 -8.28
C ARG A 69 6.27 -2.70 -8.96
N GLU A 70 6.19 -2.81 -10.27
CA GLU A 70 4.92 -2.71 -11.01
C GLU A 70 3.93 -3.80 -10.59
N GLN A 71 4.43 -5.02 -10.36
CA GLN A 71 3.61 -6.10 -9.81
C GLN A 71 3.06 -5.75 -8.42
N LEU A 72 3.88 -5.19 -7.52
CA LEU A 72 3.41 -4.73 -6.21
C LEU A 72 2.36 -3.62 -6.32
N GLU A 73 2.57 -2.64 -7.20
CA GLU A 73 1.62 -1.55 -7.44
C GLU A 73 0.24 -2.09 -7.83
N GLN A 74 0.20 -3.04 -8.77
CA GLN A 74 -1.04 -3.66 -9.25
C GLN A 74 -1.72 -4.49 -8.15
N VAL A 75 -0.95 -5.28 -7.40
CA VAL A 75 -1.49 -6.10 -6.31
C VAL A 75 -2.04 -5.19 -5.22
N VAL A 76 -1.30 -4.17 -4.77
CA VAL A 76 -1.76 -3.26 -3.72
C VAL A 76 -2.97 -2.44 -4.18
N ALA A 77 -2.96 -1.89 -5.40
CA ALA A 77 -4.08 -1.12 -5.95
C ALA A 77 -5.36 -1.94 -6.06
N SER A 78 -5.29 -3.13 -6.65
CA SER A 78 -6.47 -3.99 -6.82
C SER A 78 -7.13 -4.39 -5.49
N HIS A 79 -6.35 -4.55 -4.42
CA HIS A 79 -6.88 -4.83 -3.09
C HIS A 79 -7.36 -3.56 -2.39
N PHE A 80 -6.70 -2.42 -2.59
CA PHE A 80 -7.14 -1.14 -2.06
C PHE A 80 -8.50 -0.72 -2.60
N GLU A 81 -8.66 -0.74 -3.92
CA GLU A 81 -9.89 -0.34 -4.61
C GLU A 81 -11.10 -1.19 -4.19
N ARG A 82 -10.89 -2.48 -3.91
CA ARG A 82 -11.95 -3.36 -3.35
C ARG A 82 -12.49 -2.88 -2.01
N PHE A 83 -11.69 -2.19 -1.21
CA PHE A 83 -12.13 -1.63 0.07
C PHE A 83 -12.58 -0.17 -0.04
N ALA A 84 -12.06 0.54 -1.03
CA ALA A 84 -12.30 1.96 -1.25
C ALA A 84 -13.37 2.27 -2.31
N TRP A 85 -13.98 1.25 -2.93
CA TRP A 85 -15.00 1.39 -3.96
C TRP A 85 -16.18 2.29 -3.56
N GLN A 86 -16.55 2.31 -2.27
CA GLN A 86 -17.63 3.17 -1.78
C GLN A 86 -17.30 4.66 -1.85
N GLU A 87 -16.01 5.01 -1.72
CA GLU A 87 -15.50 6.39 -1.80
C GLU A 87 -14.83 6.68 -3.15
N ALA A 88 -14.85 5.73 -4.08
CA ALA A 88 -14.21 5.80 -5.41
C ALA A 88 -12.74 6.24 -5.36
N LEU A 89 -12.00 5.82 -4.32
CA LEU A 89 -10.58 6.18 -4.18
C LEU A 89 -9.71 5.23 -5.02
N THR A 90 -8.78 5.79 -5.77
CA THR A 90 -7.80 5.07 -6.61
C THR A 90 -6.38 5.45 -6.24
N LEU A 91 -5.40 4.58 -6.56
CA LEU A 91 -3.99 4.83 -6.29
C LEU A 91 -3.28 5.36 -7.55
N ASP A 92 -2.93 6.64 -7.55
CA ASP A 92 -2.04 7.23 -8.55
C ASP A 92 -0.57 7.05 -8.13
N TRP A 93 0.03 5.94 -8.56
CA TRP A 93 1.42 5.60 -8.26
C TRP A 93 2.41 6.55 -8.94
N ARG A 94 3.41 6.97 -8.17
CA ARG A 94 4.53 7.80 -8.61
C ARG A 94 5.83 7.02 -8.34
N PRO A 95 6.47 6.48 -9.39
CA PRO A 95 7.79 5.90 -9.27
C PRO A 95 8.76 6.94 -8.71
N GLN A 96 9.60 6.53 -7.77
CA GLN A 96 10.63 7.37 -7.18
C GLN A 96 12.00 6.89 -7.70
N ALA A 97 12.84 7.86 -8.07
CA ALA A 97 14.16 7.64 -8.67
C ALA A 97 15.22 7.22 -7.64
#